data_AF-A0A7S2BA03-F1
#
_entry.id   AF-A0A7S2BA03-F1
#
_cell.length_a   1.000
_cell.length_b   1.000
_cell.length_c   1.000
_cell.angle_alpha   90.00
_cell.angle_beta   90.00
_cell.angle_gamma   90.00
#
_symmetry.space_group_name_H-M   'P 1'
#
loop_
_entity.id
_entity.type
_entity.pdbx_description
1 polymer ?
#
loop_
_entity_poly.entity_id
_entity_poly.type
_entity_poly.pdbx_seq_one_letter_code
_entity_poly.pdbx_strand_id
1 'polypeptide(L)'
;NVLDAFRKVKDGYGASFYFVQDEEGPATYSYISLNRRGLITDVREKVLISRLANTGAYGFPSARKMLDTCEHVLDGVNQDSPLGTLYLSNAIRTLISEGVDFMGVHVPSFACLASQQQLDDFLYHVKEGTAPLIAKRIRFCFDLDNTLVTLPKVPGDYTSVEPIPRNIELVRQLHAAGHHIIIQTSRGMQDHAGNLGQVMRDVGRSTFN
;
A
#
# COMPACT_ATOMS: atom_id res chain seq x y z
N ASN A 1 -6.36 -13.83 -6.24
CA ASN A 1 -5.70 -12.65 -5.63
C ASN A 1 -5.83 -11.48 -6.62
N VAL A 2 -5.41 -10.27 -6.25
CA VAL A 2 -5.50 -9.07 -7.12
C VAL A 2 -4.83 -9.29 -8.48
N LEU A 3 -3.63 -9.90 -8.52
CA LEU A 3 -2.89 -10.14 -9.76
C LEU A 3 -3.62 -11.11 -10.71
N ASP A 4 -4.15 -12.21 -10.19
CA ASP A 4 -4.91 -13.18 -10.99
C ASP A 4 -6.22 -12.59 -11.51
N ALA A 5 -6.84 -11.71 -10.74
CA ALA A 5 -8.02 -10.98 -11.19
C ALA A 5 -7.65 -9.96 -12.28
N PHE A 6 -6.51 -9.27 -12.15
CA PHE A 6 -6.02 -8.36 -13.18
C PHE A 6 -5.73 -9.07 -14.50
N ARG A 7 -5.12 -10.26 -14.46
CA ARG A 7 -4.84 -11.08 -15.67
C ARG A 7 -6.09 -11.50 -16.45
N LYS A 8 -7.28 -11.42 -15.84
CA LYS A 8 -8.56 -11.73 -16.49
C LYS A 8 -9.25 -10.49 -17.06
N VAL A 9 -8.74 -9.30 -16.74
CA VAL A 9 -9.21 -8.05 -17.34
C VAL A 9 -8.81 -8.05 -18.81
N LYS A 10 -9.71 -7.55 -19.66
CA LYS A 10 -9.50 -7.52 -21.11
C LYS A 10 -8.24 -6.73 -21.45
N ASP A 11 -7.46 -7.23 -22.40
CA ASP A 11 -6.27 -6.53 -22.89
C ASP A 11 -6.60 -5.09 -23.32
N GLY A 12 -5.72 -4.17 -22.93
CA GLY A 12 -5.90 -2.73 -23.17
C GLY A 12 -6.77 -2.00 -22.15
N TYR A 13 -7.41 -2.71 -21.19
CA TYR A 13 -8.19 -2.10 -20.12
C TYR A 13 -7.32 -1.88 -18.89
N GLY A 14 -7.64 -0.83 -18.13
CA GLY A 14 -7.18 -0.67 -16.77
C GLY A 14 -8.09 -1.39 -15.77
N ALA A 15 -7.72 -1.41 -14.50
CA ALA A 15 -8.52 -1.95 -13.42
C ALA A 15 -8.36 -1.15 -12.13
N SER A 16 -9.45 -1.04 -11.38
CA SER A 16 -9.48 -0.50 -10.02
C SER A 16 -10.11 -1.54 -9.11
N PHE A 17 -9.39 -1.93 -8.06
CA PHE A 17 -9.82 -2.98 -7.15
C PHE A 17 -10.52 -2.37 -5.95
N TYR A 18 -11.78 -2.71 -5.72
CA TYR A 18 -12.61 -2.05 -4.72
C TYR A 18 -13.20 -3.02 -3.70
N PHE A 19 -13.46 -2.52 -2.51
CA PHE A 19 -14.32 -3.14 -1.51
C PHE A 19 -15.56 -2.27 -1.31
N VAL A 20 -16.61 -2.84 -0.74
CA VAL A 20 -17.80 -2.08 -0.35
C VAL A 20 -17.57 -1.55 1.06
N GLN A 21 -17.63 -0.24 1.23
CA GLN A 21 -17.56 0.37 2.55
C GLN A 21 -18.91 0.18 3.26
N ASP A 22 -18.90 -0.50 4.41
CA ASP A 22 -20.11 -0.87 5.16
C ASP A 22 -20.66 0.26 6.04
N GLU A 23 -19.81 1.15 6.52
CA GLU A 23 -20.21 2.27 7.39
C GLU A 23 -20.06 3.62 6.70
N GLU A 24 -21.02 4.51 6.94
CA GLU A 24 -20.91 5.91 6.56
C GLU A 24 -19.85 6.59 7.44
N GLY A 25 -18.96 7.34 6.81
CA GLY A 25 -17.85 7.98 7.49
C GLY A 25 -17.18 9.01 6.59
N PRO A 26 -16.13 9.70 7.08
CA PRO A 26 -15.39 10.64 6.26
C PRO A 26 -14.82 9.92 5.02
N ALA A 27 -14.82 10.63 3.89
CA ALA A 27 -14.25 10.13 2.64
C ALA A 27 -12.73 9.99 2.79
N THR A 28 -12.27 8.77 3.09
CA THR A 28 -10.87 8.46 3.42
C THR A 28 -10.14 7.72 2.31
N TYR A 29 -10.89 7.18 1.34
CA TYR A 29 -10.37 6.41 0.22
C TYR A 29 -10.57 7.13 -1.12
N SER A 30 -10.07 6.51 -2.18
CA SER A 30 -10.48 6.79 -3.55
C SER A 30 -11.78 6.06 -3.86
N TYR A 31 -12.82 6.75 -4.30
CA TYR A 31 -14.13 6.14 -4.60
C TYR A 31 -14.37 6.08 -6.10
N ILE A 32 -15.02 5.00 -6.57
CA ILE A 32 -15.32 4.77 -7.99
C ILE A 32 -16.82 4.65 -8.24
N SER A 33 -17.29 5.16 -9.36
CA SER A 33 -18.65 4.89 -9.86
C SER A 33 -18.58 3.95 -11.06
N LEU A 34 -19.52 3.00 -11.14
CA LEU A 34 -19.55 1.98 -12.19
C LEU A 34 -20.81 2.10 -13.05
N ASN A 35 -20.69 1.83 -14.34
CA ASN A 35 -21.85 1.60 -15.21
C ASN A 35 -22.36 0.15 -15.11
N ARG A 36 -23.44 -0.16 -15.84
CA ARG A 36 -24.05 -1.50 -15.87
C ARG A 36 -23.13 -2.62 -16.38
N ARG A 37 -22.05 -2.28 -17.08
CA ARG A 37 -21.04 -3.22 -17.59
C ARG A 37 -19.87 -3.42 -16.62
N GLY A 38 -19.91 -2.78 -15.44
CA GLY A 38 -18.81 -2.80 -14.46
C GLY A 38 -17.63 -1.89 -14.81
N LEU A 39 -17.76 -1.03 -15.83
CA LEU A 39 -16.71 -0.08 -16.20
C LEU A 39 -16.81 1.17 -15.33
N ILE A 40 -15.67 1.70 -14.94
CA ILE A 40 -15.55 2.91 -14.13
C ILE A 40 -15.96 4.12 -14.98
N THR A 41 -16.90 4.91 -14.47
CA THR A 41 -17.38 6.15 -15.10
C THR A 41 -16.82 7.40 -14.44
N ASP A 42 -16.50 7.35 -13.15
CA ASP A 42 -15.81 8.43 -12.43
C ASP A 42 -14.99 7.83 -11.27
N VAL A 43 -13.93 8.53 -10.89
CA VAL A 43 -13.06 8.17 -9.76
C VAL A 43 -12.61 9.45 -9.07
N ARG A 44 -12.75 9.51 -7.74
CA ARG A 44 -12.41 10.69 -6.95
C ARG A 44 -11.68 10.31 -5.67
N GLU A 45 -10.56 10.99 -5.44
CA GLU A 45 -9.84 10.87 -4.18
C GLU A 45 -10.56 11.62 -3.06
N LYS A 46 -10.79 10.96 -1.92
CA LYS A 46 -11.34 11.57 -0.69
C LYS A 46 -12.66 12.33 -0.91
N VAL A 47 -13.44 11.91 -1.92
CA VAL A 47 -14.78 12.41 -2.19
C VAL A 47 -15.69 11.21 -2.40
N LEU A 48 -16.71 11.10 -1.54
CA LEU A 48 -17.73 10.05 -1.62
C LEU A 48 -18.62 10.26 -2.86
N ILE A 49 -18.35 9.52 -3.93
CA ILE A 49 -19.21 9.44 -5.13
C ILE A 49 -20.01 8.14 -5.20
N SER A 50 -19.67 7.17 -4.35
CA SER A 50 -20.30 5.86 -4.21
C SER A 50 -19.82 5.19 -2.90
N ARG A 51 -20.29 3.97 -2.61
CA ARG A 51 -19.75 3.12 -1.52
C ARG A 51 -18.61 2.21 -1.95
N LEU A 52 -18.13 2.36 -3.19
CA LEU A 52 -17.09 1.50 -3.78
C LEU A 52 -15.74 2.16 -3.55
N ALA A 53 -15.10 1.80 -2.44
CA ALA A 53 -13.79 2.32 -2.05
C ALA A 53 -12.68 1.48 -2.67
N ASN A 54 -11.67 2.12 -3.27
CA ASN A 54 -10.51 1.45 -3.81
C ASN A 54 -9.60 0.93 -2.68
N THR A 55 -9.01 -0.24 -2.91
CA THR A 55 -8.14 -0.97 -1.99
C THR A 55 -6.68 -0.46 -1.93
N GLY A 56 -6.34 0.58 -2.69
CA GLY A 56 -4.99 1.02 -3.02
C GLY A 56 -4.36 0.27 -4.21
N ALA A 57 -5.05 -0.72 -4.79
CA ALA A 57 -4.57 -1.47 -5.95
C ALA A 57 -5.18 -0.96 -7.26
N TYR A 58 -4.29 -0.76 -8.24
CA TYR A 58 -4.62 -0.27 -9.57
C TYR A 58 -3.84 -1.08 -10.61
N GLY A 59 -4.48 -1.34 -11.75
CA GLY A 59 -3.87 -1.91 -12.93
C GLY A 59 -4.01 -0.97 -14.11
N PHE A 60 -2.92 -0.73 -14.84
CA PHE A 60 -2.92 0.11 -16.03
C PHE A 60 -2.78 -0.75 -17.29
N PRO A 61 -3.32 -0.32 -18.45
CA PRO A 61 -3.21 -1.07 -19.70
C PRO A 61 -1.76 -1.39 -20.11
N SER A 62 -0.83 -0.49 -19.78
CA SER A 62 0.62 -0.71 -19.93
C SER A 62 1.39 0.22 -19.00
N ALA A 63 2.64 -0.16 -18.69
CA ALA A 63 3.57 0.70 -17.96
C ALA A 63 3.83 2.02 -18.68
N ARG A 64 3.87 2.01 -20.02
CA ARG A 64 4.06 3.22 -20.83
C ARG A 64 2.91 4.21 -20.68
N LYS A 65 1.66 3.73 -20.79
CA LYS A 65 0.48 4.58 -20.57
C LYS A 65 0.45 5.16 -19.17
N MET A 66 0.76 4.35 -18.15
CA MET A 66 0.85 4.85 -16.78
C MET A 66 1.88 5.97 -16.66
N LEU A 67 3.09 5.75 -17.18
CA LEU A 67 4.17 6.73 -17.13
C LEU A 67 3.78 8.03 -17.85
N ASP A 68 3.35 7.94 -19.11
CA ASP A 68 2.99 9.10 -19.93
C ASP A 68 1.90 9.94 -19.26
N THR A 69 0.88 9.29 -18.69
CA THR A 69 -0.19 10.02 -17.97
C THR A 69 0.31 10.62 -16.66
N CYS A 70 1.16 9.92 -15.90
CA CYS A 70 1.73 10.48 -14.67
C CYS A 70 2.59 11.71 -14.97
N GLU A 71 3.43 11.66 -16.01
CA GLU A 71 4.22 12.81 -16.47
C GLU A 71 3.30 13.97 -16.86
N HIS A 72 2.25 13.72 -17.65
CA HIS A 72 1.30 14.75 -18.02
C HIS A 72 0.59 15.39 -16.82
N VAL A 73 0.17 14.59 -15.84
CA VAL A 73 -0.46 15.08 -14.60
C VAL A 73 0.52 15.91 -13.78
N LEU A 74 1.80 15.52 -13.73
CA LEU A 74 2.85 16.24 -13.02
C LEU A 74 3.19 17.58 -13.70
N ASP A 75 3.27 17.61 -15.02
CA ASP A 75 3.52 18.83 -15.80
C ASP A 75 2.38 19.85 -15.69
N GLY A 76 1.16 19.36 -15.43
CA GLY A 76 -0.02 20.19 -15.18
C GLY A 76 -0.09 20.80 -13.77
N VAL A 77 0.84 20.48 -12.87
CA VAL A 77 0.88 21.03 -11.51
C VAL A 77 1.38 22.48 -11.56
N ASN A 78 0.43 23.42 -11.54
CA ASN A 78 0.71 24.83 -11.30
C ASN A 78 0.72 25.16 -9.79
N GLN A 79 1.19 26.35 -9.41
CA GLN A 79 1.26 26.83 -8.02
C GLN A 79 -0.10 26.75 -7.26
N ASP A 80 -1.22 26.68 -7.97
CA ASP A 80 -2.58 26.56 -7.41
C ASP A 80 -3.07 25.12 -7.18
N SER A 81 -2.33 24.11 -7.65
CA SER A 81 -2.56 22.69 -7.30
C SER A 81 -1.54 22.29 -6.25
N PRO A 82 -1.88 22.34 -4.95
CA PRO A 82 -0.93 21.94 -3.91
C PRO A 82 -0.50 20.49 -4.15
N LEU A 83 0.78 20.18 -3.88
CA LEU A 83 1.39 18.83 -3.97
C LEU A 83 0.51 17.70 -3.38
N GLY A 84 -0.41 18.02 -2.46
CA GLY A 84 -1.42 17.13 -1.90
C GLY A 84 -2.54 16.66 -2.85
N THR A 85 -2.50 16.97 -4.15
CA THR A 85 -3.46 16.49 -5.17
C THR A 85 -2.91 15.39 -6.09
N LEU A 86 -1.65 14.98 -5.91
CA LEU A 86 -1.02 13.95 -6.75
C LEU A 86 -1.46 12.54 -6.33
N TYR A 87 -2.59 12.11 -6.86
CA TYR A 87 -3.15 10.78 -6.65
C TYR A 87 -3.29 10.02 -7.96
N LEU A 88 -3.07 8.69 -7.91
CA LEU A 88 -3.29 7.82 -9.08
C LEU A 88 -4.73 7.87 -9.58
N SER A 89 -5.70 8.19 -8.73
CA SER A 89 -7.08 8.45 -9.13
C SER A 89 -7.20 9.52 -10.21
N ASN A 90 -6.36 10.56 -10.17
CA ASN A 90 -6.38 11.64 -11.15
C ASN A 90 -5.83 11.16 -12.49
N ALA A 91 -4.73 10.38 -12.47
CA ALA A 91 -4.21 9.75 -13.69
C ALA A 91 -5.24 8.80 -14.32
N ILE A 92 -5.94 7.99 -13.51
CA ILE A 92 -7.00 7.10 -14.00
C ILE A 92 -8.16 7.91 -14.59
N ARG A 93 -8.55 9.00 -13.94
CA ARG A 93 -9.62 9.88 -14.43
C ARG A 93 -9.25 10.53 -15.77
N THR A 94 -8.01 10.97 -15.94
CA THR A 94 -7.48 11.46 -17.23
C THR A 94 -7.61 10.38 -18.31
N LEU A 95 -7.11 9.17 -18.05
CA LEU A 95 -7.22 8.07 -19.00
C LEU A 95 -8.67 7.70 -19.36
N ILE A 96 -9.58 7.70 -18.38
CA ILE A 96 -11.02 7.48 -18.64
C ILE A 96 -11.57 8.58 -19.56
N SER A 97 -11.20 9.84 -19.35
CA SER A 97 -11.63 10.96 -20.20
C SER A 97 -11.09 10.87 -21.63
N GLU A 98 -9.95 10.21 -21.81
CA GLU A 98 -9.34 9.89 -23.12
C GLU A 98 -9.93 8.62 -23.76
N GLY A 99 -10.94 8.01 -23.14
CA GLY A 99 -11.62 6.82 -23.67
C GLY A 99 -10.96 5.49 -23.33
N VAL A 100 -10.02 5.46 -22.37
CA VAL A 100 -9.46 4.21 -21.86
C VAL A 100 -10.43 3.60 -20.84
N ASP A 101 -10.92 2.41 -21.14
CA ASP A 101 -11.79 1.67 -20.23
C ASP A 101 -11.02 1.17 -19.00
N PHE A 102 -11.58 1.39 -17.81
CA PHE A 102 -11.14 0.76 -16.57
C PHE A 102 -12.25 -0.13 -16.01
N MET A 103 -11.91 -1.37 -15.63
CA MET A 103 -12.83 -2.30 -14.97
C MET A 103 -12.82 -2.11 -13.45
N GLY A 104 -14.00 -2.01 -12.84
CA GLY A 104 -14.15 -2.16 -11.40
C GLY A 104 -14.08 -3.63 -11.01
N VAL A 105 -13.10 -4.01 -10.19
CA VAL A 105 -12.94 -5.40 -9.73
C VAL A 105 -13.21 -5.50 -8.24
N HIS A 106 -14.27 -6.21 -7.87
CA HIS A 106 -14.63 -6.40 -6.47
C HIS A 106 -13.63 -7.32 -5.75
N VAL A 107 -13.16 -6.87 -4.58
CA VAL A 107 -12.31 -7.61 -3.65
C VAL A 107 -13.13 -7.90 -2.40
N PRO A 108 -13.70 -9.12 -2.26
CA PRO A 108 -14.62 -9.44 -1.17
C PRO A 108 -13.94 -9.60 0.19
N SER A 109 -12.61 -9.68 0.22
CA SER A 109 -11.80 -9.85 1.42
C SER A 109 -10.67 -8.83 1.42
N PHE A 110 -10.84 -7.76 2.17
CA PHE A 110 -9.88 -6.67 2.30
C PHE A 110 -9.83 -6.20 3.76
N ALA A 111 -8.63 -5.87 4.23
CA ALA A 111 -8.42 -5.23 5.52
C ALA A 111 -7.48 -4.04 5.30
N CYS A 112 -7.96 -2.83 5.59
CA CYS A 112 -7.11 -1.65 5.67
C CYS A 112 -6.45 -1.64 7.06
N LEU A 113 -5.15 -1.34 7.14
CA LEU A 113 -4.37 -1.33 8.39
C LEU A 113 -3.72 0.05 8.61
N ALA A 114 -4.36 1.12 8.13
CA ALA A 114 -3.80 2.47 8.13
C ALA A 114 -3.92 3.18 9.49
N SER A 115 -4.81 2.73 10.37
CA SER A 115 -4.99 3.27 11.72
C SER A 115 -4.75 2.22 12.79
N GLN A 116 -4.51 2.68 14.03
CA GLN A 116 -4.36 1.79 15.19
C GLN A 116 -5.61 0.93 15.39
N GLN A 117 -6.80 1.53 15.30
CA GLN A 117 -8.07 0.81 15.45
C GLN A 117 -8.22 -0.29 14.40
N GLN A 118 -7.93 0.05 13.13
CA GLN A 118 -7.97 -0.90 12.02
C GLN A 118 -7.02 -2.09 12.21
N LEU A 119 -5.83 -1.82 12.75
CA LEU A 119 -4.87 -2.86 13.08
C LEU A 119 -5.37 -3.74 14.23
N ASP A 120 -5.90 -3.14 15.29
CA ASP A 120 -6.40 -3.87 16.45
C ASP A 120 -7.59 -4.77 16.08
N ASP A 121 -8.54 -4.27 15.28
CA ASP A 121 -9.68 -5.04 14.76
C ASP A 121 -9.20 -6.20 13.89
N PHE A 122 -8.23 -5.95 13.01
CA PHE A 122 -7.62 -7.00 12.20
C PHE A 122 -6.97 -8.09 13.06
N LEU A 123 -6.17 -7.71 14.06
CA LEU A 123 -5.50 -8.65 14.96
C LEU A 123 -6.49 -9.46 15.78
N TYR A 124 -7.57 -8.84 16.25
CA TYR A 124 -8.66 -9.53 16.91
C TYR A 124 -9.26 -10.62 16.00
N HIS A 125 -9.63 -10.26 14.78
CA HIS A 125 -10.19 -11.23 13.83
C HIS A 125 -9.19 -12.33 13.43
N VAL A 126 -7.88 -12.01 13.34
CA VAL A 126 -6.84 -13.02 13.10
C VAL A 126 -6.80 -14.01 14.27
N LYS A 127 -6.81 -13.51 15.52
CA LYS A 127 -6.80 -14.34 16.72
C LYS A 127 -8.04 -15.23 16.83
N GLU A 128 -9.21 -14.69 16.52
CA GLU A 128 -10.49 -15.41 16.61
C GLU A 128 -10.75 -16.38 15.45
N GLY A 129 -9.85 -16.50 14.48
CA GLY A 129 -10.09 -17.39 13.34
C GLY A 129 -11.11 -16.84 12.33
N THR A 130 -11.46 -15.55 12.39
CA THR A 130 -12.52 -14.91 11.58
C THR A 130 -12.04 -13.86 10.58
N ALA A 131 -10.74 -13.51 10.56
CA ALA A 131 -10.22 -12.55 9.60
C ALA A 131 -10.43 -13.00 8.14
N PRO A 132 -10.74 -12.07 7.22
CA PRO A 132 -11.02 -12.37 5.81
C PRO A 132 -9.90 -13.15 5.09
N LEU A 133 -8.68 -13.08 5.61
CA LEU A 133 -7.45 -13.61 5.00
C LEU A 133 -7.04 -15.02 5.49
N ILE A 134 -7.84 -15.66 6.35
CA ILE A 134 -7.43 -16.84 7.16
C ILE A 134 -7.14 -18.13 6.37
N ALA A 135 -7.33 -18.15 5.06
CA ALA A 135 -6.91 -19.30 4.28
C ALA A 135 -5.39 -19.38 4.02
N LYS A 136 -4.59 -18.33 4.27
CA LYS A 136 -3.18 -18.31 3.84
C LYS A 136 -2.22 -17.67 4.85
N ARG A 137 -1.05 -18.31 5.02
CA ARG A 137 0.13 -17.72 5.65
C ARG A 137 0.53 -16.43 4.92
N ILE A 138 0.46 -15.29 5.62
CA ILE A 138 0.80 -13.96 5.09
C ILE A 138 2.29 -13.65 5.37
N ARG A 139 2.89 -12.79 4.54
CA ARG A 139 4.20 -12.19 4.79
C ARG A 139 4.01 -10.76 5.31
N PHE A 140 4.49 -10.48 6.51
CA PHE A 140 4.55 -9.13 7.06
C PHE A 140 5.96 -8.61 6.93
N CYS A 141 6.11 -7.41 6.38
CA CYS A 141 7.39 -6.74 6.23
C CYS A 141 7.43 -5.55 7.20
N PHE A 142 8.39 -5.55 8.11
CA PHE A 142 8.64 -4.47 9.04
C PHE A 142 9.94 -3.79 8.69
N ASP A 143 9.96 -2.46 8.69
CA ASP A 143 11.21 -1.73 8.80
C ASP A 143 11.82 -1.97 10.19
N LEU A 144 13.15 -1.89 10.32
CA LEU A 144 13.85 -2.07 11.58
C LEU A 144 13.91 -0.74 12.33
N ASP A 145 14.47 0.26 11.68
CA ASP A 145 14.81 1.55 12.28
C ASP A 145 13.57 2.43 12.41
N ASN A 146 13.40 3.06 13.57
CA ASN A 146 12.20 3.83 13.92
C ASN A 146 10.87 3.04 13.89
N THR A 147 10.94 1.70 13.80
CA THR A 147 9.77 0.82 13.75
C THR A 147 9.89 -0.27 14.82
N LEU A 148 10.97 -1.04 14.84
CA LEU A 148 11.24 -2.05 15.88
C LEU A 148 12.28 -1.59 16.89
N VAL A 149 13.17 -0.68 16.48
CA VAL A 149 14.13 0.01 17.35
C VAL A 149 14.03 1.52 17.13
N THR A 150 14.47 2.32 18.09
CA THR A 150 14.52 3.78 17.94
C THR A 150 15.49 4.22 16.85
N LEU A 151 15.41 5.49 16.45
CA LEU A 151 16.53 6.11 15.74
C LEU A 151 17.80 6.08 16.61
N PRO A 152 18.99 6.07 15.98
CA PRO A 152 20.24 6.16 16.72
C PRO A 152 20.37 7.53 17.39
N LYS A 153 20.97 7.56 18.59
CA LYS A 153 21.22 8.80 19.34
C LYS A 153 22.22 9.71 18.62
N VAL A 154 23.15 9.11 17.88
CA VAL A 154 24.08 9.79 16.98
C VAL A 154 23.82 9.30 15.55
N PRO A 155 23.62 10.18 14.55
CA PRO A 155 23.37 9.76 13.17
C PRO A 155 24.44 8.78 12.66
N GLY A 156 24.00 7.65 12.11
CA GLY A 156 24.87 6.58 11.61
C GLY A 156 25.41 5.61 12.68
N ASP A 157 25.30 5.94 13.97
CA ASP A 157 25.69 5.06 15.07
C ASP A 157 24.53 4.18 15.56
N TYR A 158 24.32 3.09 14.85
CA TYR A 158 23.26 2.13 15.15
C TYR A 158 23.49 1.31 16.43
N THR A 159 24.61 1.50 17.15
CA THR A 159 24.83 0.81 18.45
C THR A 159 23.99 1.41 19.58
N SER A 160 23.48 2.62 19.37
CA SER A 160 22.75 3.41 20.36
C SER A 160 21.22 3.28 20.27
N VAL A 161 20.71 2.45 19.36
CA VAL A 161 19.27 2.21 19.18
C VAL A 161 18.72 1.39 20.34
N GLU A 162 17.48 1.68 20.72
CA GLU A 162 16.78 0.96 21.79
C GLU A 162 15.56 0.21 21.23
N PRO A 163 15.22 -0.99 21.75
CA PRO A 163 14.01 -1.70 21.33
C PRO A 163 12.74 -0.88 21.54
N ILE A 164 11.76 -0.99 20.63
CA ILE A 164 10.40 -0.47 20.79
C ILE A 164 9.49 -1.65 21.20
N PRO A 165 9.26 -1.90 22.51
CA PRO A 165 8.75 -3.19 22.98
C PRO A 165 7.35 -3.52 22.45
N ARG A 166 6.48 -2.51 22.33
CA ARG A 166 5.11 -2.66 21.82
C ARG A 166 5.09 -3.24 20.39
N ASN A 167 5.96 -2.76 19.51
CA ASN A 167 5.99 -3.19 18.12
C ASN A 167 6.65 -4.56 17.98
N ILE A 168 7.68 -4.83 18.78
CA ILE A 168 8.31 -6.16 18.86
C ILE A 168 7.31 -7.22 19.32
N GLU A 169 6.45 -6.89 20.29
CA GLU A 169 5.42 -7.80 20.77
C GLU A 169 4.41 -8.14 19.67
N LEU A 170 3.97 -7.16 18.88
CA LEU A 170 3.14 -7.39 17.69
C LEU A 170 3.81 -8.35 16.70
N VAL A 171 5.10 -8.13 16.38
CA VAL A 171 5.86 -9.01 15.48
C VAL A 171 5.90 -10.45 16.02
N ARG A 172 6.13 -10.63 17.32
CA ARG A 172 6.14 -11.94 17.97
C ARG A 172 4.77 -12.62 17.88
N GLN A 173 3.69 -11.89 18.12
CA GLN A 173 2.32 -12.41 18.02
C GLN A 173 1.99 -12.86 16.59
N LEU A 174 2.33 -12.05 15.58
CA LEU A 174 2.14 -12.40 14.17
C LEU A 174 2.96 -13.63 13.77
N HIS A 175 4.20 -13.74 14.24
CA HIS A 175 5.03 -14.91 14.00
C HIS A 175 4.48 -16.16 14.69
N ALA A 176 4.05 -16.05 15.94
CA ALA A 176 3.42 -17.14 16.70
C ALA A 176 2.10 -17.62 16.06
N ALA A 177 1.36 -16.72 15.41
CA ALA A 177 0.19 -17.06 14.59
C ALA A 177 0.54 -17.78 13.26
N GLY A 178 1.81 -18.10 13.01
CA GLY A 178 2.28 -18.87 11.87
C GLY A 178 2.62 -18.05 10.62
N HIS A 179 2.54 -16.72 10.68
CA HIS A 179 2.90 -15.85 9.56
C HIS A 179 4.42 -15.83 9.30
N HIS A 180 4.82 -15.29 8.15
CA HIS A 180 6.22 -15.09 7.83
C HIS A 180 6.58 -13.62 8.08
N ILE A 181 7.60 -13.39 8.91
CA ILE A 181 8.09 -12.04 9.23
C ILE A 181 9.35 -11.77 8.40
N ILE A 182 9.36 -10.63 7.73
CA ILE A 182 10.53 -10.06 7.07
C ILE A 182 10.86 -8.76 7.82
N ILE A 183 12.07 -8.66 8.34
CA ILE A 183 12.59 -7.40 8.89
C ILE A 183 13.56 -6.84 7.86
N GLN A 184 13.32 -5.61 7.42
CA GLN A 184 14.16 -4.90 6.47
C GLN A 184 14.78 -3.67 7.13
N THR A 185 15.90 -3.21 6.60
CA THR A 185 16.54 -1.96 7.03
C THR A 185 17.25 -1.34 5.84
N SER A 186 17.35 -0.02 5.85
CA SER A 186 18.10 0.77 4.86
C SER A 186 19.46 1.26 5.40
N ARG A 187 19.90 0.78 6.57
CA ARG A 187 21.21 1.10 7.17
C ARG A 187 22.34 1.04 6.14
N GLY A 188 23.10 2.12 6.00
CA GLY A 188 24.24 2.23 5.08
C GLY A 188 23.89 2.22 3.58
N MET A 189 22.63 2.03 3.19
CA MET A 189 22.26 1.92 1.76
C MET A 189 22.56 3.21 0.98
N GLN A 190 22.29 4.36 1.59
CA GLN A 190 22.57 5.67 0.98
C GLN A 190 24.08 5.92 0.88
N ASP A 191 24.82 5.66 1.95
CA ASP A 191 26.27 5.92 2.02
C ASP A 191 27.08 5.04 1.04
N HIS A 192 26.55 3.86 0.72
CA HIS A 192 27.19 2.91 -0.19
C HIS A 192 26.55 2.83 -1.58
N ALA A 193 25.67 3.79 -1.94
CA ALA A 193 24.98 3.82 -3.22
C ALA A 193 24.32 2.47 -3.60
N GLY A 194 23.77 1.77 -2.62
CA GLY A 194 23.13 0.45 -2.78
C GLY A 194 24.09 -0.74 -2.87
N ASN A 195 25.40 -0.57 -2.64
CA ASN A 195 26.35 -1.68 -2.64
C ASN A 195 26.23 -2.54 -1.37
N LEU A 196 25.49 -3.65 -1.48
CA LEU A 196 25.24 -4.59 -0.37
C LEU A 196 26.52 -5.14 0.27
N GLY A 197 27.60 -5.36 -0.50
CA GLY A 197 28.84 -5.90 0.04
C GLY A 197 29.55 -4.93 0.99
N GLN A 198 29.48 -3.63 0.70
CA GLN A 198 30.01 -2.58 1.57
C GLN A 198 29.12 -2.39 2.80
N VAL A 199 27.79 -2.36 2.61
CA VAL A 199 26.81 -2.31 3.69
C VAL A 199 27.04 -3.43 4.70
N MET A 200 27.16 -4.68 4.22
CA MET A 200 27.38 -5.85 5.09
C MET A 200 28.70 -5.78 5.85
N ARG A 201 29.76 -5.23 5.24
CA ARG A 201 31.06 -5.04 5.89
C ARG A 201 30.96 -4.04 7.05
N ASP A 202 30.28 -2.92 6.83
CA ASP A 202 30.38 -1.77 7.73
C ASP A 202 29.28 -1.80 8.81
N VAL A 203 28.05 -2.20 8.47
CA VAL A 203 26.90 -2.20 9.40
C VAL A 203 26.29 -3.57 9.65
N GLY A 204 26.74 -4.62 8.95
CA GLY A 204 26.17 -5.96 9.10
C GLY A 204 26.33 -6.49 10.54
N ARG A 205 27.50 -6.29 11.15
CA ARG A 205 27.79 -6.77 12.51
C ARG A 205 26.87 -6.16 13.57
N SER A 206 26.57 -4.87 13.48
CA SER A 206 25.67 -4.18 14.43
C SER A 206 24.19 -4.42 14.13
N THR A 207 23.87 -4.99 12.96
CA THR A 207 22.49 -5.26 12.55
C THR A 207 22.06 -6.69 12.88
N PHE A 208 22.96 -7.67 12.79
CA PHE A 208 22.62 -9.09 12.96
C PHE A 208 23.05 -9.71 14.30
N ASN A 209 23.90 -9.05 15.09
CA ASN A 209 24.27 -9.51 16.44
C ASN A 209 23.37 -8.88 17.49
#